data_AF-A0A0G3ECJ7-F1
#
_entry.id   AF-A0A0G3ECJ7-F1
#
_cell.length_a   1.000
_cell.length_b   1.000
_cell.length_c   1.000
_cell.angle_alpha   90.00
_cell.angle_beta   90.00
_cell.angle_gamma   90.00
#
_symmetry.space_group_name_H-M   'P 1'
#
loop_
_entity.id
_entity.type
_entity.pdbx_description
1 polymer ?
#
loop_
_entity_poly.entity_id
_entity_poly.type
_entity_poly.pdbx_seq_one_letter_code
_entity_poly.pdbx_strand_id
1 'polypeptide(L)'
;MNSFSRAFKSVLTGRRDEVVTDAPYEDSGYIRWARVRDWCGRIEDPSATATVKGPCGDAMTIDLDIAEGVLRRARFETDGCAATYACGSLACSKAEGLAVLEALRIHPRMLLGELDGIPGDHLHCAILTCTALYRALALYLLARDPQSSSFSGT
;
A
#
# COMPACT_ATOMS: atom_id res chain seq x y z
N MET A 1 -2.71 18.13 30.69
CA MET A 1 -3.52 18.34 29.47
C MET A 1 -2.62 18.06 28.28
N ASN A 2 -2.63 16.81 27.82
CA ASN A 2 -1.53 16.23 27.07
C ASN A 2 -1.54 16.66 25.60
N SER A 3 -0.34 16.94 25.12
CA SER A 3 0.07 17.44 23.80
C SER A 3 -0.46 16.64 22.59
N PHE A 4 -1.12 15.52 22.84
CA PHE A 4 -1.63 14.58 21.84
C PHE A 4 -2.78 15.16 20.99
N SER A 5 -3.57 16.09 21.53
CA SER A 5 -4.76 16.62 20.84
C SER A 5 -4.46 17.65 19.73
N ARG A 6 -3.22 18.16 19.62
CA ARG A 6 -2.87 19.13 18.56
C ARG A 6 -2.42 18.46 17.25
N ALA A 7 -1.93 17.23 17.31
CA ALA A 7 -1.38 16.53 16.15
C ALA A 7 -2.44 16.18 15.08
N PHE A 8 -3.71 16.08 15.47
CA PHE A 8 -4.75 15.56 14.57
C PHE A 8 -5.33 16.61 13.59
N LYS A 9 -5.09 17.91 13.80
CA LYS A 9 -5.64 18.98 12.96
C LYS A 9 -4.70 19.53 11.88
N SER A 10 -3.42 19.13 11.83
CA SER A 10 -2.46 19.73 10.87
C SER A 10 -2.39 19.02 9.51
N VAL A 11 -2.92 17.80 9.38
CA VAL A 11 -2.88 17.02 8.12
C VAL A 11 -3.60 17.74 6.97
N LEU A 12 -4.62 18.55 7.26
CA LEU A 12 -5.39 19.27 6.24
C LEU A 12 -4.79 20.62 5.80
N THR A 13 -3.71 21.11 6.43
CA THR A 13 -3.24 22.50 6.23
C THR A 13 -1.90 22.66 5.52
N GLY A 14 -1.37 21.61 4.87
CA GLY A 14 -0.25 21.77 3.93
C GLY A 14 1.00 22.40 4.55
N ARG A 15 1.26 22.15 5.84
CA ARG A 15 2.47 22.61 6.51
C ARG A 15 3.57 21.58 6.34
N ARG A 16 4.51 21.91 5.45
CA ARG A 16 5.89 21.39 5.47
C ARG A 16 6.42 21.57 6.89
N ASP A 17 7.26 20.65 7.36
CA ASP A 17 7.94 20.67 8.66
C ASP A 17 7.23 19.86 9.77
N GLU A 18 7.24 18.53 9.61
CA GLU A 18 7.60 17.55 10.66
C GLU A 18 7.62 16.15 10.03
N VAL A 19 8.60 15.92 9.16
CA VAL A 19 9.12 14.57 8.94
C VAL A 19 10.10 14.36 10.08
N VAL A 20 9.81 13.41 10.96
CA VAL A 20 10.75 12.95 12.01
C VAL A 20 12.06 12.58 11.30
N THR A 21 13.07 13.45 11.49
CA THR A 21 14.42 13.31 10.96
C THR A 21 15.30 12.69 12.03
N ASP A 22 15.01 11.44 12.40
CA ASP A 22 16.01 10.63 13.08
C ASP A 22 16.93 10.06 11.98
N ALA A 23 17.99 10.81 11.68
CA ALA A 23 18.97 10.57 10.62
C ALA A 23 19.79 9.29 10.87
N PRO A 24 19.77 8.34 9.91
CA PRO A 24 20.93 8.15 9.01
C PRO A 24 20.57 7.89 7.53
N TYR A 25 19.34 8.16 7.10
CA TYR A 25 18.77 7.61 5.86
C TYR A 25 18.53 8.63 4.72
N GLU A 26 19.16 9.80 4.75
CA GLU A 26 18.91 10.89 3.77
C GLU A 26 19.17 10.50 2.30
N ASP A 27 20.03 9.51 2.04
CA ASP A 27 20.33 8.97 0.69
C ASP A 27 19.78 7.55 0.44
N SER A 28 18.92 7.03 1.33
CA SER A 28 18.39 5.68 1.19
C SER A 28 17.18 5.60 0.27
N GLY A 29 17.04 4.47 -0.44
CA GLY A 29 15.84 4.18 -1.25
C GLY A 29 14.55 4.34 -0.45
N TYR A 30 14.59 4.04 0.85
CA TYR A 30 13.49 4.24 1.79
C TYR A 30 12.89 5.66 1.77
N ILE A 31 13.70 6.70 1.98
CA ILE A 31 13.18 8.08 2.07
C ILE A 31 12.61 8.54 0.73
N ARG A 32 13.24 8.14 -0.39
CA ARG A 32 12.70 8.40 -1.73
C ARG A 32 11.30 7.82 -1.87
N TRP A 33 11.12 6.53 -1.58
CA TRP A 33 9.83 5.86 -1.71
C TRP A 33 8.77 6.36 -0.73
N ALA A 34 9.16 6.81 0.46
CA ALA A 34 8.25 7.43 1.43
C ALA A 34 7.74 8.82 0.97
N ARG A 35 8.51 9.51 0.12
CA ARG A 35 8.19 10.87 -0.37
C ARG A 35 7.47 10.89 -1.70
N VAL A 36 7.67 9.90 -2.58
CA VAL A 36 6.96 9.82 -3.86
C VAL A 36 5.45 9.65 -3.61
N ARG A 37 4.64 10.41 -4.33
CA ARG A 37 3.18 10.42 -4.20
C ARG A 37 2.45 10.02 -5.48
N ASP A 38 3.17 9.62 -6.52
CA ASP A 38 2.59 9.29 -7.83
C ASP A 38 1.57 8.13 -7.77
N TRP A 39 1.76 7.22 -6.80
CA TRP A 39 0.87 6.09 -6.53
C TRP A 39 -0.10 6.32 -5.36
N CYS A 40 -0.03 7.48 -4.70
CA CYS A 40 -0.99 7.83 -3.65
C CYS A 40 -2.31 8.30 -4.27
N GLY A 41 -3.43 7.86 -3.70
CA GLY A 41 -4.77 8.29 -4.07
C GLY A 41 -5.71 7.14 -4.39
N ARG A 42 -6.86 7.48 -4.96
CA ARG A 42 -7.92 6.56 -5.35
C ARG A 42 -8.08 6.50 -6.86
N ILE A 43 -8.54 5.38 -7.37
CA ILE A 43 -8.93 5.23 -8.78
C ILE A 43 -10.46 5.39 -8.86
N GLU A 44 -10.94 6.13 -9.86
CA GLU A 44 -12.37 6.18 -10.18
C GLU A 44 -12.77 4.88 -10.89
N ASP A 45 -13.80 4.22 -10.38
CA ASP A 45 -14.30 2.91 -10.87
C ASP A 45 -13.21 1.83 -11.01
N PRO A 46 -12.54 1.45 -9.91
CA PRO A 46 -11.47 0.45 -9.96
C PRO A 46 -12.03 -0.94 -10.26
N SER A 47 -11.25 -1.75 -10.99
CA SER A 47 -11.58 -3.16 -11.24
C SER A 47 -11.63 -3.98 -9.95
N ALA A 48 -10.82 -3.61 -8.95
CA ALA A 48 -10.93 -4.13 -7.60
C ALA A 48 -10.33 -3.17 -6.57
N THR A 49 -10.92 -3.18 -5.37
CA THR A 49 -10.42 -2.43 -4.22
C THR A 49 -10.39 -3.34 -3.00
N ALA A 50 -9.34 -3.22 -2.19
CA ALA A 50 -9.30 -3.86 -0.89
C ALA A 50 -8.73 -2.93 0.18
N THR A 51 -9.36 -2.95 1.36
CA THR A 51 -8.86 -2.32 2.57
C THR A 51 -8.52 -3.38 3.61
N VAL A 52 -7.35 -3.24 4.22
CA VAL A 52 -6.88 -4.11 5.31
C VAL A 52 -6.41 -3.23 6.46
N LYS A 53 -6.81 -3.59 7.68
CA LYS A 53 -6.30 -2.97 8.90
C LYS A 53 -5.32 -3.93 9.58
N GLY A 54 -4.10 -3.46 9.79
CA GLY A 54 -3.04 -4.22 10.44
C GLY A 54 -3.19 -4.25 11.97
N PRO A 55 -2.52 -5.20 12.65
CA PRO A 55 -2.53 -5.26 14.11
C PRO A 55 -1.82 -4.06 14.77
N CYS A 56 -0.98 -3.33 14.03
CA CYS A 56 -0.35 -2.08 14.47
C CYS A 56 -1.33 -0.90 14.56
N GLY A 57 -2.55 -1.03 14.01
CA GLY A 57 -3.54 0.04 13.95
C GLY A 57 -3.64 0.72 12.59
N ASP A 58 -2.58 0.69 11.78
CA ASP A 58 -2.55 1.22 10.41
C ASP A 58 -3.54 0.49 9.49
N ALA A 59 -4.13 1.24 8.57
CA ALA A 59 -4.95 0.75 7.48
C ALA A 59 -4.29 1.03 6.12
N MET A 60 -4.43 0.09 5.20
CA MET A 60 -3.98 0.20 3.82
C MET A 60 -5.15 -0.12 2.90
N THR A 61 -5.45 0.79 1.98
CA THR A 61 -6.39 0.59 0.88
C THR A 61 -5.64 0.58 -0.43
N ILE A 62 -5.88 -0.42 -1.28
CA ILE A 62 -5.31 -0.50 -2.62
C ILE A 62 -6.45 -0.63 -3.63
N ASP A 63 -6.40 0.24 -4.64
CA ASP A 63 -7.26 0.23 -5.82
C ASP A 63 -6.45 -0.27 -7.03
N LEU A 64 -7.03 -1.17 -7.81
CA LEU A 64 -6.42 -1.75 -9.01
C LEU A 64 -7.32 -1.50 -10.23
N ASP A 65 -6.73 -0.96 -11.29
CA ASP A 65 -7.31 -0.92 -12.64
C ASP A 65 -6.65 -2.01 -13.49
N ILE A 66 -7.45 -2.97 -13.94
CA ILE A 66 -6.98 -4.18 -14.62
C ILE A 66 -7.74 -4.35 -15.94
N ALA A 67 -7.01 -4.24 -17.05
CA ALA A 67 -7.53 -4.50 -18.39
C ALA A 67 -6.87 -5.73 -18.98
N GLU A 68 -7.68 -6.64 -19.55
CA GLU A 68 -7.19 -7.85 -20.23
C GLU A 68 -6.26 -8.73 -19.38
N GLY A 69 -6.43 -8.69 -18.05
CA GLY A 69 -5.60 -9.45 -17.10
C GLY A 69 -4.25 -8.81 -16.75
N VAL A 70 -4.00 -7.58 -17.19
CA VAL A 70 -2.80 -6.78 -16.90
C VAL A 70 -3.17 -5.58 -16.02
N LEU A 71 -2.37 -5.33 -14.98
CA LEU A 71 -2.53 -4.18 -14.10
C LEU A 71 -2.11 -2.91 -14.84
N ARG A 72 -3.07 -2.07 -15.22
CA ARG A 72 -2.80 -0.77 -15.86
C ARG A 72 -2.35 0.27 -14.85
N ARG A 73 -3.05 0.32 -13.71
CA ARG A 73 -2.76 1.26 -12.63
C ARG A 73 -2.99 0.60 -11.29
N ALA A 74 -2.13 0.94 -10.33
CA ALA A 74 -2.31 0.61 -8.93
C ALA A 74 -2.17 1.89 -8.11
N ARG A 75 -3.14 2.18 -7.25
CA ARG A 75 -3.08 3.31 -6.33
C ARG A 75 -3.37 2.86 -4.91
N PHE A 76 -2.87 3.60 -3.94
CA PHE A 76 -3.08 3.29 -2.53
C PHE A 76 -3.38 4.52 -1.68
N GLU A 77 -4.04 4.26 -0.56
CA GLU A 77 -4.26 5.22 0.52
C GLU A 77 -3.98 4.54 1.85
N THR A 78 -3.31 5.24 2.76
CA THR A 78 -2.96 4.71 4.09
C THR A 78 -2.89 5.81 5.13
N ASP A 79 -3.26 5.49 6.36
CA ASP A 79 -3.04 6.31 7.55
C ASP A 79 -1.77 5.91 8.33
N GLY A 80 -0.97 5.00 7.76
CA GLY A 80 0.21 4.44 8.40
C GLY A 80 1.46 5.31 8.33
N CYS A 81 2.54 4.79 8.92
CA CYS A 81 3.82 5.50 9.01
C CYS A 81 4.55 5.62 7.66
N ALA A 82 5.69 6.34 7.64
CA ALA A 82 6.52 6.53 6.45
C ALA A 82 6.98 5.19 5.80
N ALA A 83 7.17 4.13 6.59
CA ALA A 83 7.48 2.80 6.06
C ALA A 83 6.29 2.16 5.33
N THR A 84 5.07 2.37 5.82
CA THR A 84 3.84 1.95 5.13
C THR A 84 3.69 2.69 3.79
N TYR A 85 3.99 3.99 3.75
CA TYR A 85 4.01 4.77 2.50
C TYR A 85 5.08 4.31 1.51
N ALA A 86 6.31 4.03 1.98
CA ALA A 86 7.38 3.54 1.13
C ALA A 86 7.05 2.17 0.53
N CYS A 87 6.53 1.25 1.35
CA CYS A 87 6.08 -0.07 0.89
C CYS A 87 4.93 0.05 -0.11
N GLY A 88 3.91 0.88 0.17
CA GLY A 88 2.77 1.10 -0.72
C GLY A 88 3.19 1.61 -2.10
N SER A 89 4.07 2.62 -2.12
CA SER A 89 4.58 3.20 -3.36
C SER A 89 5.39 2.19 -4.18
N LEU A 90 6.29 1.44 -3.54
CA LEU A 90 7.07 0.41 -4.23
C LEU A 90 6.19 -0.74 -4.73
N ALA A 91 5.25 -1.20 -3.92
CA ALA A 91 4.35 -2.29 -4.30
C ALA A 91 3.47 -1.91 -5.51
N CYS A 92 2.88 -0.71 -5.50
CA CYS A 92 2.08 -0.22 -6.63
C CYS A 92 2.95 -0.02 -7.88
N SER A 93 4.13 0.59 -7.74
CA SER A 93 5.06 0.78 -8.85
C SER A 93 5.48 -0.53 -9.50
N LYS A 94 5.66 -1.60 -8.71
CA LYS A 94 6.00 -2.92 -9.24
C LYS A 94 4.83 -3.64 -9.87
N ALA A 95 3.64 -3.44 -9.34
CA ALA A 95 2.44 -4.12 -9.79
C ALA A 95 1.99 -3.61 -11.17
N GLU A 96 2.17 -2.32 -11.46
CA GLU A 96 1.84 -1.72 -12.74
C GLU A 96 2.61 -2.37 -13.90
N GLY A 97 1.87 -2.73 -14.95
CA GLY A 97 2.40 -3.41 -16.14
C GLY A 97 2.53 -4.93 -16.02
N LEU A 98 2.34 -5.51 -14.83
CA LEU A 98 2.38 -6.96 -14.64
C LEU A 98 1.05 -7.63 -14.92
N ALA A 99 1.09 -8.90 -15.32
CA ALA A 99 -0.09 -9.75 -15.31
C ALA A 99 -0.55 -9.99 -13.85
N VAL A 100 -1.86 -10.20 -13.65
CA VAL A 100 -2.45 -10.43 -12.31
C VAL A 100 -1.73 -11.55 -11.54
N LEU A 101 -1.39 -12.66 -12.22
CA LEU A 101 -0.69 -13.79 -11.60
C LEU A 101 0.78 -13.47 -11.26
N GLU A 102 1.42 -12.58 -12.00
CA GLU A 102 2.79 -12.13 -11.72
C GLU A 102 2.82 -11.17 -10.54
N ALA A 103 1.83 -10.28 -10.44
CA ALA A 103 1.67 -9.35 -9.32
C ALA A 103 1.53 -10.08 -7.97
N LEU A 104 0.96 -11.30 -7.95
CA LEU A 104 0.91 -12.15 -6.75
C LEU A 104 2.29 -12.56 -6.21
N ARG A 105 3.35 -12.45 -7.02
CA ARG A 105 4.73 -12.78 -6.60
C ARG A 105 5.39 -11.66 -5.79
N ILE A 106 4.81 -10.46 -5.75
CA ILE A 106 5.31 -9.34 -4.96
C ILE A 106 5.12 -9.68 -3.48
N HIS A 107 6.19 -9.90 -2.72
CA HIS A 107 6.12 -10.35 -1.32
C HIS A 107 6.88 -9.41 -0.36
N PRO A 108 6.57 -9.44 0.96
CA PRO A 108 7.12 -8.45 1.91
C PRO A 108 8.65 -8.36 1.92
N ARG A 109 9.34 -9.50 1.89
CA ARG A 109 10.81 -9.53 1.84
C ARG A 109 11.41 -8.89 0.57
N MET A 110 10.70 -8.94 -0.56
CA MET A 110 11.13 -8.28 -1.80
C MET A 110 11.06 -6.78 -1.63
N LEU A 111 9.95 -6.27 -1.06
CA LEU A 111 9.80 -4.83 -0.80
C LEU A 111 10.88 -4.34 0.17
N LEU A 112 11.11 -5.06 1.27
CA LEU A 112 12.14 -4.68 2.24
C LEU A 112 13.56 -4.72 1.67
N GLY A 113 13.86 -5.71 0.81
CA GLY A 113 15.18 -5.83 0.18
C GLY A 113 15.48 -4.72 -0.83
N GLU A 114 14.46 -4.06 -1.37
CA GLU A 114 14.64 -2.92 -2.30
C GLU A 114 14.53 -1.56 -1.60
N LEU A 115 13.89 -1.50 -0.44
CA LEU A 115 13.80 -0.31 0.39
C LEU A 115 15.00 -0.23 1.35
N ASP A 116 16.21 -0.43 0.82
CA ASP A 116 17.49 -0.38 1.55
C ASP A 116 17.43 0.60 2.72
N GLY A 117 17.66 0.09 3.94
CA GLY A 117 17.65 0.91 5.15
C GLY A 117 16.36 0.87 5.98
N ILE A 118 15.38 0.02 5.68
CA ILE A 118 14.26 -0.19 6.62
C ILE A 118 14.74 -1.01 7.84
N PRO A 119 14.58 -0.51 9.08
CA PRO A 119 14.81 -1.31 10.29
C PRO A 119 13.91 -2.55 10.32
N GLY A 120 14.43 -3.68 10.79
CA GLY A 120 13.73 -4.97 10.78
C GLY A 120 12.36 -4.96 11.48
N ASP A 121 12.14 -4.02 12.40
CA ASP A 121 10.89 -3.85 13.15
C ASP A 121 9.71 -3.39 12.28
N HIS A 122 9.97 -2.89 11.06
CA HIS A 122 8.94 -2.44 10.11
C HIS A 122 8.50 -3.52 9.11
N LEU A 123 8.85 -4.79 9.34
CA LEU A 123 8.34 -5.91 8.53
C LEU A 123 6.80 -5.94 8.48
N HIS A 124 6.14 -5.51 9.56
CA HIS A 124 4.69 -5.46 9.62
C HIS A 124 4.07 -4.47 8.59
N CYS A 125 4.76 -3.38 8.24
CA CYS A 125 4.31 -2.43 7.21
C CYS A 125 4.31 -3.07 5.81
N ALA A 126 5.36 -3.84 5.50
CA ALA A 126 5.47 -4.58 4.24
C ALA A 126 4.42 -5.70 4.17
N ILE A 127 4.19 -6.42 5.28
CA ILE A 127 3.13 -7.44 5.38
C ILE A 127 1.75 -6.81 5.15
N LEU A 128 1.45 -5.70 5.82
CA LEU A 128 0.17 -4.99 5.64
C LEU A 128 -0.06 -4.62 4.18
N THR A 129 0.95 -4.03 3.53
CA THR A 129 0.91 -3.63 2.13
C THR A 129 0.65 -4.81 1.20
N CYS A 130 1.44 -5.88 1.30
CA CYS A 130 1.25 -7.07 0.47
C CYS A 130 -0.11 -7.73 0.72
N THR A 131 -0.59 -7.74 1.97
CA THR A 131 -1.89 -8.33 2.31
C THR A 131 -3.03 -7.56 1.63
N ALA A 132 -2.97 -6.22 1.64
CA ALA A 132 -3.95 -5.40 0.92
C ALA A 132 -3.88 -5.65 -0.59
N LEU A 133 -2.68 -5.76 -1.17
CA LEU A 133 -2.49 -6.01 -2.60
C LEU A 133 -3.06 -7.37 -3.00
N TYR A 134 -2.71 -8.43 -2.27
CA TYR A 134 -3.23 -9.77 -2.52
C TYR A 134 -4.74 -9.83 -2.39
N ARG A 135 -5.30 -9.13 -1.40
CA ARG A 135 -6.76 -9.08 -1.24
C ARG A 135 -7.44 -8.40 -2.42
N ALA A 136 -6.88 -7.31 -2.94
CA ALA A 136 -7.42 -6.65 -4.12
C ALA A 136 -7.34 -7.55 -5.37
N LEU A 137 -6.20 -8.22 -5.59
CA LEU A 137 -6.03 -9.18 -6.68
C LEU A 137 -6.98 -10.38 -6.55
N ALA A 138 -7.20 -10.89 -5.34
CA ALA A 138 -8.13 -11.98 -5.09
C ALA A 138 -9.58 -11.58 -5.37
N LEU A 139 -10.01 -10.39 -4.96
CA LEU A 139 -11.34 -9.87 -5.25
C LEU A 139 -11.57 -9.74 -6.76
N TYR A 140 -10.57 -9.28 -7.51
CA TYR A 140 -10.63 -9.25 -8.97
C TYR A 140 -10.82 -10.64 -9.58
N LEU A 141 -10.04 -11.63 -9.12
CA LEU A 141 -10.13 -13.01 -9.64
C LEU A 141 -11.48 -13.65 -9.31
N LEU A 142 -11.99 -13.45 -8.09
CA LEU A 142 -13.28 -13.97 -7.65
C LEU A 142 -14.44 -13.37 -8.46
N ALA A 143 -14.41 -12.06 -8.72
CA ALA A 143 -15.45 -11.40 -9.52
C ALA A 143 -15.52 -11.93 -10.97
N ARG A 144 -14.44 -12.55 -11.46
CA ARG A 144 -14.36 -13.14 -12.81
C ARG A 144 -14.65 -14.65 -12.85
N ASP A 145 -14.78 -15.31 -11.70
CA ASP A 145 -15.13 -16.73 -11.63
C ASP A 145 -16.66 -16.91 -11.73
N PRO A 146 -17.19 -17.50 -12.82
CA PRO A 146 -18.62 -17.73 -12.99
C PRO A 146 -19.22 -18.66 -11.93
N GLN A 147 -18.40 -19.45 -11.22
CA GLN A 147 -18.85 -20.40 -10.20
C GLN A 147 -18.92 -19.79 -8.79
N SER A 148 -18.40 -18.57 -8.60
CA SER A 148 -18.37 -17.91 -7.28
C SER A 148 -19.75 -17.52 -6.74
N SER A 149 -20.74 -17.29 -7.62
CA SER A 149 -22.14 -17.00 -7.24
C SER A 149 -22.92 -18.21 -6.71
N SER A 150 -22.37 -19.43 -6.85
CA SER A 150 -23.03 -20.67 -6.45
C SER A 150 -22.76 -21.08 -4.99
N PHE A 151 -21.92 -20.32 -4.28
CA PHE A 151 -21.53 -20.57 -2.88
C PHE A 151 -22.15 -19.60 -1.86
N SER A 152 -23.27 -18.94 -2.20
CA SER A 152 -24.12 -18.28 -1.20
C SER A 152 -24.94 -19.33 -0.44
N GLY A 153 -24.26 -20.16 0.37
CA GLY A 153 -24.87 -21.18 1.21
C GLY A 153 -25.26 -20.64 2.59
N THR A 154 -26.57 -20.61 2.82
CA THR A 154 -27.37 -20.83 4.06
C THR A 154 -26.76 -20.53 5.43
#